data_AF-A0A519J3J3-F1
#
_entry.id   AF-A0A519J3J3-F1
#
_cell.length_a   1.000
_cell.length_b   1.000
_cell.length_c   1.000
_cell.angle_alpha   90.00
_cell.angle_beta   90.00
_cell.angle_gamma   90.00
#
_symmetry.space_group_name_H-M   'P 1'
#
loop_
_entity.id
_entity.type
_entity.pdbx_description
1 polymer ?
#
loop_
_entity_poly.entity_id
_entity_poly.type
_entity_poly.pdbx_seq_one_letter_code
_entity_poly.pdbx_strand_id
1 'polypeptide(L)'
;MTAGNGNLATSTNNGVTDAFVYDVENRLIGGPNGATLTWDPLGRLFRSSSNSHPATTYLYDGDDLVAEYSPANRHHYLLFQP
;
A
#
# COMPACT_ATOMS: atom_id res chain seq x y z
N MET A 1 -18.66 -9.26 -3.15
CA MET A 1 -18.49 -10.42 -4.06
C MET A 1 -17.00 -10.74 -4.16
N THR A 2 -16.63 -12.00 -4.36
CA THR A 2 -15.21 -12.43 -4.40
C THR A 2 -14.63 -12.33 -5.82
N ALA A 3 -13.34 -12.04 -5.91
CA ALA A 3 -12.52 -12.10 -7.12
C ALA A 3 -12.26 -13.57 -7.51
N GLY A 4 -11.78 -13.79 -8.74
CA GLY A 4 -11.44 -15.12 -9.26
C GLY A 4 -10.46 -15.91 -8.41
N ASN A 5 -9.70 -15.24 -7.54
CA ASN A 5 -8.70 -15.85 -6.64
C ASN A 5 -9.27 -16.12 -5.22
N GLY A 6 -10.57 -15.95 -5.00
CA GLY A 6 -11.21 -16.13 -3.68
C GLY A 6 -11.13 -14.92 -2.75
N ASN A 7 -10.38 -13.88 -3.13
CA ASN A 7 -10.32 -12.60 -2.40
C ASN A 7 -11.59 -11.77 -2.54
N LEU A 8 -11.78 -10.75 -1.71
CA LEU A 8 -12.93 -9.84 -1.82
C LEU A 8 -12.76 -8.88 -3.00
N ALA A 9 -13.50 -9.03 -4.09
CA ALA A 9 -13.46 -8.09 -5.23
C ALA A 9 -14.19 -6.78 -4.92
N THR A 10 -15.31 -6.85 -4.20
CA THR A 10 -16.06 -5.66 -3.80
C THR A 10 -16.72 -5.83 -2.44
N SER A 11 -16.84 -4.70 -1.74
CA SER A 11 -17.60 -4.55 -0.51
C SER A 11 -18.61 -3.42 -0.68
N THR A 12 -19.85 -3.62 -0.23
CA THR A 12 -20.85 -2.55 -0.24
C THR A 12 -21.27 -2.25 1.18
N ASN A 13 -21.11 -0.99 1.61
CA ASN A 13 -21.53 -0.51 2.92
C ASN A 13 -22.37 0.76 2.74
N ASN A 14 -23.58 0.79 3.30
CA ASN A 14 -24.50 1.94 3.21
C ASN A 14 -24.70 2.50 1.78
N GLY A 15 -24.75 1.61 0.78
CA GLY A 15 -24.93 1.98 -0.63
C GLY A 15 -23.66 2.43 -1.36
N VAL A 16 -22.54 2.57 -0.67
CA VAL A 16 -21.22 2.83 -1.28
C VAL A 16 -20.56 1.49 -1.59
N THR A 17 -20.10 1.32 -2.83
CA THR A 17 -19.40 0.11 -3.26
C THR A 17 -17.91 0.38 -3.45
N ASP A 18 -17.12 -0.30 -2.64
CA ASP A 18 -15.68 -0.37 -2.70
C ASP A 18 -15.25 -1.49 -3.64
N ALA A 19 -14.24 -1.23 -4.48
CA ALA A 19 -13.64 -2.21 -5.37
C ALA A 19 -12.18 -2.46 -4.99
N PHE A 20 -11.76 -3.71 -5.10
CA PHE A 20 -10.42 -4.18 -4.78
C PHE A 20 -9.87 -4.99 -5.95
N VAL A 21 -8.61 -4.73 -6.28
CA VAL A 21 -7.90 -5.36 -7.40
C VAL A 21 -6.66 -6.04 -6.84
N TYR A 22 -6.46 -7.29 -7.24
CA TYR A 22 -5.36 -8.12 -6.77
C TYR A 22 -4.49 -8.57 -7.94
N ASP A 23 -3.20 -8.79 -7.69
CA ASP A 23 -2.32 -9.46 -8.63
C ASP A 23 -2.48 -10.98 -8.60
N VAL A 24 -1.72 -11.68 -9.44
CA VAL A 24 -1.73 -13.15 -9.57
C VAL A 24 -1.25 -13.86 -8.29
N GLU A 25 -0.50 -13.16 -7.45
CA GLU A 25 -0.01 -13.64 -6.14
C GLU A 25 -0.99 -13.30 -5.01
N ASN A 26 -2.19 -12.83 -5.36
CA ASN A 26 -3.27 -12.54 -4.44
C ASN A 26 -3.00 -11.33 -3.52
N ARG A 27 -2.11 -10.42 -3.93
CA ARG A 27 -1.78 -9.18 -3.21
C ARG A 27 -2.59 -8.01 -3.75
N LEU A 28 -3.05 -7.14 -2.86
CA LEU A 28 -3.83 -5.95 -3.24
C LEU A 28 -2.94 -4.99 -4.05
N ILE A 29 -3.36 -4.59 -5.23
CA ILE A 29 -2.67 -3.60 -6.08
C ILE A 29 -3.51 -2.36 -6.36
N GLY A 30 -4.84 -2.46 -6.20
CA GLY A 30 -5.78 -1.36 -6.36
C GLY A 30 -6.92 -1.44 -5.35
N GLY A 31 -7.37 -0.30 -4.84
CA GLY A 31 -8.43 -0.25 -3.84
C GLY A 31 -9.27 1.02 -3.89
N PRO A 32 -10.20 1.17 -2.93
CA PRO A 32 -11.06 2.34 -2.81
C PRO A 32 -10.28 3.65 -2.72
N ASN A 33 -10.92 4.77 -3.07
CA ASN A 33 -10.32 6.10 -3.06
C ASN A 33 -9.03 6.22 -3.90
N GLY A 34 -8.92 5.43 -4.97
CA GLY A 34 -7.76 5.42 -5.85
C GLY A 34 -6.50 4.86 -5.19
N ALA A 35 -6.65 4.01 -4.16
CA ALA A 35 -5.51 3.37 -3.52
C ALA A 35 -4.74 2.51 -4.53
N THR A 36 -3.42 2.66 -4.56
CA THR A 36 -2.50 1.88 -5.39
C THR A 36 -1.36 1.35 -4.55
N LEU A 37 -1.07 0.07 -4.67
CA LEU A 37 0.01 -0.59 -3.94
C LEU A 37 0.96 -1.27 -4.94
N THR A 38 2.25 -1.15 -4.71
CA THR A 38 3.31 -1.80 -5.50
C THR A 38 4.16 -2.65 -4.57
N TRP A 39 4.40 -3.88 -4.95
CA TRP A 39 5.16 -4.85 -4.17
C TRP A 39 6.53 -5.08 -4.79
N ASP A 40 7.53 -5.35 -3.95
CA ASP A 40 8.84 -5.80 -4.41
C ASP A 40 8.82 -7.31 -4.76
N PRO A 41 9.87 -7.84 -5.40
CA PRO A 41 9.94 -9.27 -5.76
C PRO A 41 9.93 -10.24 -4.57
N LEU A 42 10.19 -9.76 -3.34
CA LEU A 42 10.12 -10.55 -2.11
C LEU A 42 8.71 -10.56 -1.50
N GLY A 43 7.76 -9.82 -2.09
CA GLY A 43 6.38 -9.76 -1.61
C GLY A 43 6.11 -8.68 -0.58
N ARG A 44 7.02 -7.72 -0.42
CA ARG A 44 6.88 -6.63 0.55
C ARG A 44 6.39 -5.36 -0.12
N LEU A 45 5.73 -4.49 0.63
CA LEU A 45 5.17 -3.26 0.07
C LEU A 45 6.30 -2.30 -0.29
N PHE A 46 6.52 -2.02 -1.57
CA PHE A 46 7.53 -1.07 -2.04
C PHE A 46 7.00 0.36 -2.09
N ARG A 47 5.73 0.54 -2.49
CA ARG A 47 5.12 1.87 -2.64
C ARG A 47 3.62 1.84 -2.44
N SER A 48 3.08 2.89 -1.83
CA SER A 48 1.64 3.11 -1.68
C SER A 48 1.25 4.55 -2.08
N SER A 49 0.04 4.76 -2.58
CA SER A 49 -0.55 6.09 -2.79
C SER A 49 -2.09 6.01 -2.83
N SER A 50 -2.77 7.15 -2.73
CA SER A 50 -4.22 7.26 -2.96
C SER A 50 -4.56 8.65 -3.51
N ASN A 51 -5.83 8.89 -3.85
CA ASN A 51 -6.27 10.23 -4.29
C ASN A 51 -6.02 11.33 -3.23
N SER A 52 -6.03 10.96 -1.95
CA SER A 52 -5.88 11.90 -0.82
C SER A 52 -4.49 11.90 -0.20
N HIS A 53 -3.62 10.95 -0.56
CA HIS A 53 -2.28 10.82 0.03
C HIS A 53 -1.22 10.71 -1.06
N PRO A 54 -0.17 11.56 -1.01
CA PRO A 54 0.95 11.43 -1.92
C PRO A 54 1.65 10.09 -1.68
N ALA A 55 2.45 9.68 -2.65
CA ALA A 55 3.08 8.39 -2.58
C ALA A 55 4.08 8.28 -1.42
N THR A 56 4.05 7.14 -0.75
CA THR A 56 5.03 6.72 0.25
C THR A 56 5.85 5.57 -0.34
N THR A 57 7.17 5.71 -0.34
CA THR A 57 8.11 4.65 -0.68
C THR A 57 8.66 4.02 0.60
N TYR A 58 8.76 2.69 0.61
CA TYR A 58 9.25 1.91 1.75
C TYR A 58 10.61 1.31 1.39
N LEU A 59 11.59 1.47 2.28
CA LEU A 59 12.96 0.98 2.11
C LEU A 59 13.27 -0.03 3.20
N TYR A 60 13.86 -1.16 2.79
CA TYR A 60 14.15 -2.28 3.66
C TYR A 60 15.64 -2.61 3.66
N ASP A 61 16.15 -3.03 4.81
CA ASP A 61 17.45 -3.69 4.98
C ASP A 61 17.21 -5.10 5.54
N GLY A 62 17.60 -6.13 4.79
CA GLY A 62 17.12 -7.49 5.08
C GLY A 62 15.60 -7.54 5.09
N ASP A 63 15.00 -8.03 6.18
CA ASP A 63 13.55 -8.02 6.41
C ASP A 63 13.03 -6.78 7.14
N ASP A 64 13.93 -5.90 7.59
CA ASP A 64 13.60 -4.75 8.44
C ASP A 64 13.22 -3.54 7.58
N LEU A 65 12.07 -2.92 7.89
CA LEU A 65 11.69 -1.62 7.32
C LEU A 65 12.52 -0.52 8.01
N VAL A 66 13.41 0.11 7.26
CA VAL A 66 14.37 1.10 7.80
C VAL A 66 14.02 2.54 7.47
N ALA A 67 13.25 2.77 6.42
CA ALA A 67 12.77 4.10 6.08
C ALA A 67 11.45 4.08 5.32
N GLU A 68 10.69 5.15 5.52
CA GLU A 68 9.60 5.55 4.66
C GLU A 68 10.00 6.87 3.99
N TYR A 69 9.46 7.19 2.83
CA TYR A 69 9.67 8.48 2.19
C TYR A 69 8.37 8.96 1.56
N SER A 70 7.82 10.07 2.06
CA SER A 70 6.62 10.69 1.50
C SER A 70 6.75 12.21 1.50
N PRO A 71 6.28 12.93 0.46
CA PRO A 71 6.24 14.39 0.46
C PRO A 71 5.41 14.99 1.61
N ALA A 72 4.47 14.22 2.17
CA ALA A 72 3.66 14.63 3.32
C ALA A 72 4.33 14.32 4.68
N ASN A 73 5.24 13.35 4.72
CA ASN A 73 6.05 13.07 5.91
C ASN A 73 7.32 13.93 5.87
N ARG A 74 7.28 15.09 6.54
CA ARG A 74 8.54 15.66 7.05
C ARG A 74 9.06 14.68 8.11
N HIS A 75 10.04 13.86 7.74
CA HIS A 75 10.71 12.96 8.66
C HIS A 75 11.26 13.77 9.85
N HIS A 76 10.67 13.52 11.02
CA HIS A 76 11.25 13.92 12.29
C HIS A 76 12.52 13.08 12.44
N TYR A 77 13.67 13.66 12.06
CA TYR A 77 14.96 13.06 12.35
C TYR A 77 15.11 12.99 13.86
N LEU A 78 14.95 11.80 14.44
CA LEU A 78 15.55 11.51 15.73
C LEU A 78 17.06 11.55 15.50
N LEU A 79 17.67 12.63 15.96
CA LEU A 79 19.11 12.87 15.93
C LEU A 79 19.83 11.66 16.53
N PHE A 80 20.52 10.87 15.71
CA PHE A 80 21.70 10.16 16.20
C PHE A 80 22.76 11.25 16.46
N GLN A 81 22.90 11.66 17.72
CA GLN A 81 24.09 12.38 18.16
C GLN A 81 25.20 11.35 18.42
N PRO A 82 26.46 11.67 18.09
CA PRO A 82 27.62 10.80 18.33
C PRO A 82 27.88 10.57 19.82
#